data_AF-A0A917ZYV1-F1
#
_entry.id   AF-A0A917ZYV1-F1
#
_cell.length_a   1.000
_cell.length_b   1.000
_cell.length_c   1.000
_cell.angle_alpha   90.00
_cell.angle_beta   90.00
_cell.angle_gamma   90.00
#
_symmetry.space_group_name_H-M   'P 1'
#
loop_
_entity.id
_entity.type
_entity.pdbx_description
1 polymer ?
#
loop_
_entity_poly.entity_id
_entity_poly.type
_entity_poly.pdbx_seq_one_letter_code
_entity_poly.pdbx_strand_id
1 'polypeptide(L)'
;MERGLSPWGADAKAGADDEQTPTDRWLEAVEGMPPLEGPAGTAERLLLLLHYGIDWKNSWVGERRSTYWDKLLPDRVLLAAIPSGSLRRFWREVTQALESRPRNAAERAEVEQLLRADDEAVLEVLRWEAEALLLRTRLTADAVRFRRQAASAADDHLGAADLEAKDLGTSPFEATHKDSAI
;
A
#
# COMPACT_ATOMS: atom_id res chain seq x y z
N MET A 1 42.45 18.79 -35.77
CA MET A 1 41.63 19.64 -34.87
C MET A 1 40.20 19.14 -34.94
N GLU A 2 39.91 18.04 -34.26
CA GLU A 2 38.55 17.50 -34.17
C GLU A 2 37.98 17.85 -32.79
N ARG A 3 36.89 18.61 -32.79
CA ARG A 3 36.14 18.95 -31.58
C ARG A 3 35.25 17.76 -31.23
N GLY A 4 35.68 16.97 -30.25
CA GLY A 4 34.83 16.01 -29.55
C GLY A 4 33.79 16.75 -28.72
N LEU A 5 32.54 16.76 -29.19
CA LEU A 5 31.37 17.07 -28.40
C LEU A 5 30.81 15.75 -27.87
N SER A 6 31.20 15.38 -26.65
CA SER A 6 30.47 14.40 -25.85
C SER A 6 29.20 15.08 -25.35
N PRO A 7 28.00 14.56 -25.67
CA PRO A 7 26.76 15.10 -25.16
C PRO A 7 26.45 14.36 -23.84
N TRP A 8 26.13 15.10 -22.78
CA TRP A 8 25.57 14.58 -21.51
C TRP A 8 26.54 13.87 -20.55
N GLY A 9 27.44 14.67 -19.96
CA GLY A 9 27.91 14.44 -18.60
C GLY A 9 27.17 15.42 -17.68
N ALA A 10 26.03 15.00 -17.15
CA ALA A 10 25.31 15.70 -16.10
C ALA A 10 24.80 14.64 -15.11
N ASP A 11 25.55 14.49 -14.02
CA ASP A 11 25.06 14.16 -12.68
C ASP A 11 23.91 13.14 -12.61
N ALA A 12 24.26 11.86 -12.75
CA ALA A 12 23.41 10.73 -12.37
C ALA A 12 23.30 10.61 -10.83
N LYS A 13 22.73 11.64 -10.20
CA LYS A 13 22.25 11.64 -8.81
C LYS A 13 20.85 12.25 -8.73
N ALA A 14 19.96 11.78 -9.59
CA ALA A 14 18.52 11.98 -9.46
C ALA A 14 17.84 10.61 -9.46
N GLY A 15 17.12 10.26 -8.39
CA GLY A 15 16.03 9.29 -8.49
C GLY A 15 15.92 8.13 -7.47
N ALA A 16 16.80 7.97 -6.48
CA ALA A 16 16.69 6.79 -5.58
C ALA A 16 15.44 6.77 -4.69
N ASP A 17 14.80 7.92 -4.45
CA ASP A 17 13.57 8.03 -3.65
C ASP A 17 12.28 8.06 -4.50
N ASP A 18 12.40 8.09 -5.84
CA ASP A 18 11.26 8.23 -6.78
C ASP A 18 10.80 6.89 -7.39
N GLU A 19 11.47 5.78 -7.04
CA GLU A 19 11.31 4.47 -7.69
C GLU A 19 10.54 3.44 -6.85
N GLN A 20 10.09 3.82 -5.65
CA GLN A 20 9.39 2.92 -4.74
C GLN A 20 7.93 2.72 -5.16
N THR A 21 7.57 1.48 -5.52
CA THR A 21 6.20 1.16 -5.95
C THR A 21 5.21 1.19 -4.78
N PRO A 22 3.91 1.35 -5.03
CA PRO A 22 2.87 1.18 -4.03
C PRO A 22 2.99 -0.12 -3.22
N THR A 23 3.30 -1.25 -3.87
CA THR A 23 3.43 -2.52 -3.14
C THR A 23 4.70 -2.60 -2.30
N ASP A 24 5.82 -2.01 -2.71
CA ASP A 24 7.04 -1.98 -1.89
C ASP A 24 6.78 -1.29 -0.54
N ARG A 25 6.03 -0.17 -0.55
CA ARG A 25 5.62 0.53 0.68
C ARG A 25 4.76 -0.32 1.60
N TRP A 26 3.94 -1.22 1.04
CA TRP A 26 3.10 -2.12 1.83
C TRP A 26 3.92 -3.30 2.36
N LEU A 27 4.80 -3.88 1.55
CA LEU A 27 5.65 -5.00 1.93
C LEU A 27 6.63 -4.61 3.05
N GLU A 28 7.14 -3.38 3.03
CA GLU A 28 7.94 -2.80 4.13
C GLU A 28 7.19 -2.71 5.47
N ALA A 29 5.86 -2.92 5.49
CA ALA A 29 5.12 -3.00 6.73
C ALA A 29 5.41 -4.26 7.54
N VAL A 30 5.86 -5.33 6.88
CA VAL A 30 6.03 -6.64 7.51
C VAL A 30 7.49 -6.85 7.92
N GLU A 31 7.73 -7.08 9.21
CA GLU A 31 9.05 -7.42 9.72
C GLU A 31 9.32 -8.93 9.59
N GLY A 32 10.54 -9.30 9.20
CA GLY A 32 10.99 -10.69 9.21
C GLY A 32 10.40 -11.58 8.09
N MET A 33 9.70 -11.00 7.11
CA MET A 33 9.17 -11.72 5.96
C MET A 33 10.09 -11.50 4.74
N PRO A 34 10.85 -12.51 4.27
CA PRO A 34 11.73 -12.36 3.12
C PRO A 34 10.95 -11.95 1.86
N PRO A 35 11.55 -11.12 0.98
CA PRO A 35 10.91 -10.75 -0.27
C PRO A 35 10.77 -11.97 -1.18
N LEU A 36 9.66 -12.03 -1.91
CA LEU A 36 9.50 -12.97 -3.01
C LEU A 36 10.01 -12.30 -4.29
N GLU A 37 10.82 -13.03 -5.04
CA GLU A 37 11.39 -12.60 -6.31
C GLU A 37 10.72 -13.31 -7.49
N GLY A 38 10.92 -12.77 -8.70
CA GLY A 38 10.45 -13.42 -9.93
C GLY A 38 8.93 -13.61 -9.99
N PRO A 39 8.44 -14.78 -10.45
CA PRO A 39 7.01 -15.02 -10.63
C PRO A 39 6.20 -14.91 -9.34
N ALA A 40 6.73 -15.42 -8.21
CA ALA A 40 6.07 -15.34 -6.91
C ALA A 40 5.99 -13.91 -6.39
N GLY A 41 7.06 -13.12 -6.57
CA GLY A 41 7.05 -11.69 -6.26
C GLY A 41 6.06 -10.89 -7.09
N THR A 42 5.86 -11.26 -8.36
CA THR A 42 4.84 -10.64 -9.24
C THR A 42 3.43 -11.00 -8.77
N ALA A 43 3.19 -12.28 -8.48
CA ALA A 43 1.90 -12.76 -7.99
C ALA A 43 1.50 -12.09 -6.66
N GLU A 44 2.43 -11.99 -5.71
CA GLU A 44 2.22 -11.30 -4.42
C GLU A 44 1.79 -9.84 -4.62
N ARG A 45 2.50 -9.10 -5.49
CA ARG A 45 2.19 -7.68 -5.76
C ARG A 45 0.84 -7.50 -6.44
N LEU A 46 0.49 -8.36 -7.40
CA LEU A 46 -0.83 -8.36 -8.01
C LEU A 46 -1.95 -8.61 -6.98
N LEU A 47 -1.76 -9.55 -6.05
CA LEU A 47 -2.74 -9.84 -5.00
C LEU A 47 -2.89 -8.69 -3.99
N LEU A 48 -1.81 -7.98 -3.67
CA LEU A 48 -1.86 -6.77 -2.85
C LEU A 48 -2.64 -5.64 -3.55
N LEU A 49 -2.34 -5.37 -4.82
CA LEU A 49 -3.06 -4.37 -5.62
C LEU A 49 -4.54 -4.72 -5.76
N LEU A 50 -4.85 -6.01 -5.92
CA LEU A 50 -6.22 -6.52 -5.92
C LEU A 50 -6.91 -6.23 -4.59
N HIS A 51 -6.30 -6.58 -3.45
CA HIS A 51 -6.86 -6.36 -2.12
C HIS A 51 -7.14 -4.89 -1.82
N TYR A 52 -6.16 -4.02 -2.08
CA TYR A 52 -6.28 -2.59 -1.79
C TYR A 52 -7.16 -1.83 -2.79
N GLY A 53 -7.39 -2.40 -3.97
CA GLY A 53 -8.30 -1.85 -4.98
C GLY A 53 -9.79 -2.13 -4.74
N ILE A 54 -10.15 -3.01 -3.79
CA ILE A 54 -11.55 -3.35 -3.48
C ILE A 54 -12.29 -2.11 -2.93
N ASP A 55 -13.49 -1.85 -3.45
CA ASP A 55 -14.41 -0.89 -2.83
C ASP A 55 -15.05 -1.50 -1.57
N TRP A 56 -14.33 -1.42 -0.46
CA TRP A 56 -14.81 -1.93 0.82
C TRP A 56 -16.07 -1.25 1.34
N LYS A 57 -16.44 -0.05 0.84
CA LYS A 57 -17.56 0.72 1.38
C LYS A 57 -18.86 0.45 0.63
N ASN A 58 -18.80 0.33 -0.69
CA ASN A 58 -19.99 0.27 -1.54
C ASN A 58 -20.15 -1.06 -2.31
N SER A 59 -19.19 -1.99 -2.25
CA SER A 59 -19.29 -3.28 -2.95
C SER A 59 -19.91 -4.37 -2.09
N TRP A 60 -20.41 -5.42 -2.76
CA TRP A 60 -20.85 -6.66 -2.12
C TRP A 60 -19.74 -7.37 -1.32
N VAL A 61 -18.46 -7.13 -1.66
CA VAL A 61 -17.32 -7.68 -0.92
C VAL A 61 -17.24 -7.08 0.48
N GLY A 62 -17.57 -5.78 0.61
CA GLY A 62 -17.65 -5.07 1.89
C GLY A 62 -18.72 -5.63 2.84
N GLU A 63 -19.80 -6.21 2.31
CA GLU A 63 -20.85 -6.86 3.09
C GLU A 63 -20.40 -8.22 3.65
N ARG A 64 -19.36 -8.83 3.06
CA ARG A 64 -18.89 -10.19 3.38
C ARG A 64 -17.48 -10.24 3.95
N ARG A 65 -17.04 -9.17 4.61
CA ARG A 65 -15.70 -9.06 5.22
C ARG A 65 -15.30 -10.25 6.09
N SER A 66 -16.26 -10.84 6.83
CA SER A 66 -16.00 -11.96 7.73
C SER A 66 -15.56 -13.25 7.02
N THR A 67 -15.88 -13.41 5.73
CA THR A 67 -15.51 -14.60 4.93
C THR A 67 -14.55 -14.26 3.80
N TYR A 68 -14.05 -13.01 3.77
CA TYR A 68 -13.22 -12.52 2.68
C TYR A 68 -11.92 -13.32 2.55
N TRP A 69 -11.14 -13.39 3.63
CA TRP A 69 -9.82 -14.02 3.61
C TRP A 69 -9.90 -15.54 3.47
N ASP A 70 -10.88 -16.16 4.12
CA ASP A 70 -10.91 -17.62 4.27
C ASP A 70 -11.70 -18.32 3.15
N LYS A 71 -12.47 -17.56 2.35
CA LYS A 71 -13.31 -18.13 1.29
C LYS A 71 -13.31 -17.29 0.02
N LEU A 72 -13.77 -16.04 0.10
CA LEU A 72 -14.07 -15.26 -1.11
C LEU A 72 -12.83 -14.97 -1.94
N LEU A 73 -11.76 -14.45 -1.32
CA LEU A 73 -10.54 -14.12 -2.02
C LEU A 73 -9.86 -15.37 -2.63
N PRO A 74 -9.64 -16.47 -1.88
CA PRO A 74 -9.13 -17.72 -2.45
C PRO A 74 -9.95 -18.23 -3.64
N ASP A 75 -11.27 -18.32 -3.48
CA ASP A 75 -12.18 -18.81 -4.52
C ASP A 75 -12.07 -17.96 -5.79
N ARG A 76 -12.11 -16.62 -5.67
CA ARG A 76 -12.05 -15.73 -6.84
C ARG A 76 -10.70 -15.74 -7.53
N VAL A 77 -9.61 -15.84 -6.77
CA VAL A 77 -8.26 -15.94 -7.34
C VAL A 77 -8.13 -17.24 -8.14
N LEU A 78 -8.50 -18.39 -7.58
CA LEU A 78 -8.39 -19.68 -8.25
C LEU A 78 -9.32 -19.80 -9.46
N LEU A 79 -10.59 -19.36 -9.33
CA LEU A 79 -11.54 -19.35 -10.45
C LEU A 79 -11.09 -18.45 -11.61
N ALA A 80 -10.29 -17.41 -11.33
CA ALA A 80 -9.69 -16.57 -12.37
C ALA A 80 -8.40 -17.17 -12.92
N ALA A 81 -7.52 -17.73 -12.07
CA ALA A 81 -6.19 -18.18 -12.45
C ALA A 81 -6.21 -19.49 -13.24
N ILE A 82 -7.03 -20.47 -12.84
CA ILE A 82 -7.09 -21.81 -13.47
C ILE A 82 -7.45 -21.73 -14.96
N PRO A 83 -8.52 -21.03 -15.39
CA PRO A 83 -8.90 -20.98 -16.81
C PRO A 83 -8.17 -19.89 -17.61
N SER A 84 -7.32 -19.09 -16.97
CA SER A 84 -6.64 -17.98 -17.66
C SER A 84 -5.43 -18.46 -18.44
N GLY A 85 -5.32 -18.03 -19.70
CA GLY A 85 -4.14 -18.22 -20.53
C GLY A 85 -3.21 -17.00 -20.61
N SER A 86 -3.48 -15.95 -19.83
CA SER A 86 -2.62 -14.77 -19.70
C SER A 86 -2.93 -13.98 -18.43
N LEU A 87 -1.96 -13.21 -17.93
CA LEU A 87 -2.14 -12.37 -16.74
C LEU A 87 -3.16 -11.26 -16.96
N ARG A 88 -3.24 -10.72 -18.18
CA ARG A 88 -4.26 -9.72 -18.52
C ARG A 88 -5.67 -10.27 -18.42
N ARG A 89 -5.88 -11.53 -18.83
CA ARG A 89 -7.17 -12.22 -18.66
C ARG A 89 -7.44 -12.45 -17.17
N PHE A 90 -6.49 -13.06 -16.45
CA PHE A 90 -6.61 -13.29 -15.01
C PHE A 90 -6.99 -12.00 -14.27
N TRP A 91 -6.24 -10.93 -14.50
CA TRP A 91 -6.45 -9.63 -13.86
C TRP A 91 -7.84 -9.07 -14.12
N ARG A 92 -8.31 -9.10 -15.38
CA ARG A 92 -9.66 -8.65 -15.73
C ARG A 92 -10.74 -9.48 -15.01
N GLU A 93 -10.63 -10.80 -15.02
CA GLU A 93 -11.64 -11.67 -14.41
C GLU A 93 -11.70 -11.48 -12.89
N VAL A 94 -10.54 -11.46 -12.22
CA VAL A 94 -10.49 -11.35 -10.75
C VAL A 94 -10.88 -9.97 -10.25
N THR A 95 -10.50 -8.90 -10.96
CA THR A 95 -10.88 -7.53 -10.59
C THR A 95 -12.36 -7.28 -10.80
N GLN A 96 -12.95 -7.78 -11.89
CA GLN A 96 -14.39 -7.74 -12.12
C GLN A 96 -15.15 -8.55 -11.05
N ALA A 97 -14.64 -9.75 -10.72
CA ALA A 97 -15.26 -10.59 -9.71
C ALA A 97 -15.32 -9.92 -8.34
N LEU A 98 -14.28 -9.18 -7.94
CA LEU A 98 -14.14 -8.57 -6.61
C LEU A 98 -14.47 -7.06 -6.56
N GLU A 99 -14.96 -6.47 -7.66
CA GLU A 99 -15.17 -5.02 -7.80
C GLU A 99 -13.94 -4.20 -7.36
N SER A 100 -12.76 -4.68 -7.78
CA SER A 100 -11.47 -4.09 -7.45
C SER A 100 -10.91 -3.27 -8.61
N ARG A 101 -10.26 -2.15 -8.31
CA ARG A 101 -9.58 -1.32 -9.32
C ARG A 101 -8.41 -0.55 -8.72
N PRO A 102 -7.33 -0.31 -9.47
CA PRO A 102 -6.28 0.61 -9.06
C PRO A 102 -6.85 2.02 -8.79
N ARG A 103 -6.52 2.59 -7.64
CA ARG A 103 -7.16 3.80 -7.11
C ARG A 103 -6.46 5.09 -7.56
N ASN A 104 -5.16 5.00 -7.84
CA ASN A 104 -4.33 6.14 -8.21
C ASN A 104 -3.42 5.80 -9.40
N ALA A 105 -2.68 6.80 -9.90
CA ALA A 105 -1.83 6.66 -11.07
C ALA A 105 -0.66 5.70 -10.84
N ALA A 106 -0.08 5.70 -9.64
CA ALA A 106 1.04 4.81 -9.29
C ALA A 106 0.61 3.34 -9.30
N GLU A 107 -0.53 3.02 -8.67
CA GLU A 107 -1.10 1.65 -8.71
C GLU A 107 -1.41 1.20 -10.14
N ARG A 108 -1.91 2.11 -11.01
CA ARG A 108 -2.15 1.79 -12.42
C ARG A 108 -0.86 1.48 -13.18
N ALA A 109 0.18 2.29 -12.98
CA ALA A 109 1.48 2.10 -13.61
C ALA A 109 2.12 0.78 -13.18
N GLU A 110 2.05 0.47 -11.88
CA GLU A 110 2.58 -0.77 -11.32
C GLU A 110 1.84 -2.00 -11.86
N VAL A 111 0.49 -2.00 -11.88
CA VAL A 111 -0.27 -3.09 -12.50
C VAL A 111 0.16 -3.28 -13.95
N GLU A 112 0.29 -2.21 -14.71
CA GLU A 112 0.65 -2.28 -16.12
C GLU A 112 2.04 -2.90 -16.34
N GLN A 113 3.00 -2.57 -15.47
CA GLN A 113 4.33 -3.19 -15.43
C GLN A 113 4.25 -4.69 -15.09
N LEU A 114 3.54 -5.07 -14.02
CA LEU A 114 3.42 -6.46 -13.57
C LEU A 114 2.73 -7.35 -14.62
N LEU A 115 1.77 -6.82 -15.37
CA LEU A 115 1.08 -7.53 -16.47
C LEU A 115 1.95 -7.75 -17.73
N ARG A 116 3.23 -7.38 -17.70
CA ARG A 116 4.23 -7.74 -18.73
C ARG A 116 5.17 -8.87 -18.30
N ALA A 117 5.01 -9.42 -17.10
CA ALA A 117 5.78 -10.57 -16.66
C ALA A 117 5.49 -11.82 -17.51
N ASP A 118 6.24 -12.89 -17.27
CA ASP A 118 5.97 -14.19 -17.88
C ASP A 118 4.60 -14.72 -17.42
N ASP A 119 3.66 -14.77 -18.37
CA ASP A 119 2.27 -15.17 -18.11
C ASP A 119 2.19 -16.56 -17.48
N GLU A 120 2.91 -17.54 -18.02
CA GLU A 120 2.78 -18.94 -17.60
C GLU A 120 3.37 -19.13 -16.21
N ALA A 121 4.57 -18.60 -15.96
CA ALA A 121 5.26 -18.77 -14.69
C ALA A 121 4.49 -18.14 -13.52
N VAL A 122 3.90 -16.95 -13.72
CA VAL A 122 3.13 -16.26 -12.67
C VAL A 122 1.78 -16.96 -12.45
N LEU A 123 1.11 -17.38 -13.52
CA LEU A 123 -0.15 -18.12 -13.40
C LEU A 123 0.05 -19.50 -12.74
N GLU A 124 1.16 -20.18 -13.00
CA GLU A 124 1.50 -21.43 -12.32
C GLU A 124 1.60 -21.23 -10.81
N VAL A 125 2.33 -20.19 -10.38
CA VAL A 125 2.43 -19.83 -8.96
C VAL A 125 1.07 -19.47 -8.36
N LEU A 126 0.24 -18.69 -9.06
CA LEU A 126 -1.13 -18.37 -8.62
C LEU A 126 -2.05 -19.60 -8.52
N ARG A 127 -1.79 -20.67 -9.28
CA ARG A 127 -2.60 -21.90 -9.26
C ARG A 127 -2.17 -22.84 -8.14
N TRP A 128 -0.87 -22.97 -7.87
CA TRP A 128 -0.34 -23.99 -6.96
C TRP A 128 0.05 -23.45 -5.58
N GLU A 129 0.36 -22.16 -5.47
CA GLU A 129 0.85 -21.55 -4.22
C GLU A 129 -0.13 -20.49 -3.68
N ALA A 130 -1.37 -20.47 -4.18
CA ALA A 130 -2.38 -19.46 -3.82
C ALA A 130 -2.52 -19.27 -2.31
N GLU A 131 -2.64 -20.36 -1.54
CA GLU A 131 -2.83 -20.28 -0.09
C GLU A 131 -1.66 -19.56 0.61
N ALA A 132 -0.43 -19.89 0.24
CA ALA A 132 0.77 -19.27 0.81
C ALA A 132 0.86 -17.78 0.47
N LEU A 133 0.58 -17.42 -0.80
CA LEU A 133 0.56 -16.03 -1.25
C LEU A 133 -0.55 -15.21 -0.57
N LEU A 134 -1.73 -15.80 -0.37
CA LEU A 134 -2.85 -15.14 0.29
C LEU A 134 -2.60 -14.95 1.78
N LEU A 135 -1.92 -15.90 2.44
CA LEU A 135 -1.46 -15.71 3.82
C LEU A 135 -0.50 -14.52 3.93
N ARG A 136 0.49 -14.43 3.03
CA ARG A 136 1.43 -13.29 2.98
C ARG A 136 0.73 -11.97 2.69
N THR A 137 -0.23 -11.98 1.78
CA THR A 137 -1.08 -10.82 1.46
C THR A 137 -1.85 -10.35 2.71
N ARG A 138 -2.43 -11.29 3.47
CA ARG A 138 -3.14 -10.99 4.73
C ARG A 138 -2.21 -10.41 5.80
N LEU A 139 -1.04 -11.03 6.02
CA LEU A 139 -0.04 -10.53 6.96
C LEU A 139 0.40 -9.10 6.62
N THR A 140 0.60 -8.82 5.33
CA THR A 140 0.92 -7.48 4.83
C THR A 140 -0.22 -6.50 5.09
N ALA A 141 -1.46 -6.90 4.78
CA ALA A 141 -2.62 -6.05 4.99
C ALA A 141 -2.83 -5.69 6.47
N ASP A 142 -2.66 -6.68 7.36
CA ASP A 142 -2.74 -6.50 8.81
C ASP A 142 -1.62 -5.58 9.31
N ALA A 143 -0.38 -5.79 8.89
CA ALA A 143 0.75 -4.95 9.26
C ALA A 143 0.58 -3.48 8.83
N VAL A 144 0.14 -3.24 7.59
CA VAL A 144 -0.17 -1.90 7.09
C VAL A 144 -1.30 -1.26 7.90
N ARG A 145 -2.34 -2.02 8.25
CA ARG A 145 -3.44 -1.54 9.09
C ARG A 145 -2.93 -1.12 10.47
N PHE A 146 -2.13 -1.95 11.13
CA PHE A 146 -1.56 -1.64 12.44
C PHE A 146 -0.67 -0.40 12.39
N ARG A 147 0.19 -0.27 11.37
CA ARG A 147 1.05 0.91 11.17
C ARG A 147 0.21 2.19 11.02
N ARG A 148 -0.87 2.16 10.23
CA ARG A 148 -1.77 3.31 10.07
C ARG A 148 -2.47 3.69 11.37
N GLN A 149 -2.94 2.71 12.13
CA GLN A 149 -3.59 2.94 13.42
C GLN A 149 -2.62 3.56 14.44
N ALA A 150 -1.38 3.07 14.49
CA ALA A 150 -0.34 3.63 15.35
C ALA A 150 0.01 5.07 14.97
N ALA A 151 0.12 5.38 13.67
CA ALA A 151 0.36 6.74 13.19
C ALA A 151 -0.79 7.70 13.58
N SER A 152 -2.05 7.30 13.36
CA SER A 152 -3.20 8.11 13.77
C SER A 152 -3.26 8.35 15.28
N ALA A 153 -2.94 7.34 16.10
CA ALA A 153 -2.90 7.50 17.55
C ALA A 153 -1.78 8.45 18.02
N ALA A 154 -0.64 8.46 17.33
CA ALA A 154 0.47 9.38 17.61
C ALA A 154 0.11 10.83 17.25
N ASP A 155 -0.57 11.05 16.12
CA ASP A 155 -1.07 12.36 15.70
C ASP A 155 -2.08 12.93 16.71
N ASP A 156 -3.00 12.10 17.20
CA ASP A 156 -3.98 12.47 18.23
C ASP A 156 -3.29 12.87 19.55
N HIS A 157 -2.24 12.15 19.96
CA HIS A 157 -1.48 12.45 21.17
C HIS A 157 -0.68 13.76 21.06
N LEU A 158 -0.06 14.03 19.91
CA LEU A 158 0.63 15.30 19.66
C LEU A 158 -0.36 16.47 19.63
N GLY A 159 -1.54 16.29 19.03
CA GLY A 159 -2.61 17.29 19.04
C GLY A 159 -3.15 17.60 20.44
N ALA A 160 -3.23 16.61 21.33
CA ALA A 160 -3.64 16.81 22.72
C ALA A 160 -2.60 17.57 23.56
N ALA A 161 -1.32 17.26 23.39
CA ALA A 161 -0.22 17.96 24.10
C ALA A 161 -0.09 19.42 23.67
N ASP A 162 -0.33 19.74 22.39
CA ASP A 162 -0.33 21.11 21.86
C ASP A 162 -1.51 21.96 22.38
N LEU A 163 -2.61 21.33 22.81
CA LEU A 163 -3.75 21.99 23.44
C LEU A 163 -3.48 22.26 24.94
N GLU A 164 -2.89 21.31 25.67
CA GLU A 164 -2.48 21.53 27.08
C GLU A 164 -1.38 22.60 27.21
N ALA A 165 -0.44 22.67 26.28
CA ALA A 165 0.62 23.69 26.29
C ALA A 165 0.09 25.12 26.05
N LYS A 166 -1.07 25.27 25.40
CA LYS A 166 -1.72 26.58 25.18
C LYS A 166 -2.57 27.03 26.37
N ASP A 167 -3.08 26.10 27.18
CA ASP A 167 -3.93 26.41 28.33
C ASP A 167 -3.14 26.78 29.60
N LEU A 168 -1.86 26.40 29.68
CA LEU A 168 -0.94 26.81 30.76
C LEU A 168 -0.32 28.21 30.57
N GLY A 169 -0.76 28.95 29.55
CA GLY A 169 -0.25 30.28 29.17
C GLY A 169 -1.01 31.48 29.76
N THR A 170 -1.78 31.34 30.85
CA THR A 170 -2.42 32.49 31.52
C THR A 170 -1.62 32.91 32.77
N SER A 171 -0.95 34.04 32.62
CA SER A 171 -0.06 34.77 33.54
C SER A 171 -0.53 34.90 35.00
N PRO A 172 0.37 34.77 36.00
CA PRO A 172 0.13 35.22 37.36
C PRO A 172 0.95 36.49 37.65
N PHE A 173 0.48 37.69 37.29
CA PHE A 173 1.00 38.94 37.90
C PHE A 173 0.06 40.13 37.62
N GLU A 174 -0.97 40.31 38.43
CA GLU A 174 -1.55 41.65 38.64
C GLU A 174 -0.88 42.25 39.88
N ALA A 175 0.04 43.18 39.61
CA ALA A 175 0.73 43.96 40.61
C ALA A 175 -0.23 44.92 41.31
N THR A 176 -0.25 44.81 42.63
CA THR A 176 -0.74 45.81 43.57
C THR A 176 0.09 47.10 43.46
N HIS A 177 -0.53 48.21 43.06
CA HIS A 177 -0.20 49.54 43.57
C HIS A 177 -1.32 50.53 43.21
N LYS A 178 -2.05 51.02 44.21
CA LYS A 178 -2.83 52.24 44.09
C LYS A 178 -2.31 53.23 45.11
N ASP A 179 -1.81 54.33 44.57
CA ASP A 179 -1.10 55.41 45.25
C ASP A 179 -1.95 56.16 46.27
N SER A 180 -1.22 56.67 47.27
CA SER A 180 -1.64 57.71 48.18
C SER A 180 -1.60 59.08 47.51
N ALA A 181 -2.65 59.88 47.67
CA ALA A 181 -2.67 61.35 47.68
C ALA A 181 -4.05 61.75 48.25
N ILE A 182 -4.14 62.28 49.47
CA ILE A 182 -4.16 63.72 49.84
C ILE A 182 -5.07 64.54 48.93
#